data_AF-W7SFK9-F1
#
_entry.id   AF-W7SFK9-F1
#
_cell.length_a   1.000
_cell.length_b   1.000
_cell.length_c   1.000
_cell.angle_alpha   90.00
_cell.angle_beta   90.00
_cell.angle_gamma   90.00
#
_symmetry.space_group_name_H-M   'P 1'
#
loop_
_entity.id
_entity.type
_entity.pdbx_description
1 polymer ?
#
loop_
_entity_poly.entity_id
_entity_poly.type
_entity_poly.pdbx_seq_one_letter_code
_entity_poly.pdbx_strand_id
1 'polypeptide(L)'
;MAQQPELDHGEDVSLHADQATGRSRVAGRRVQRTVNFDQEVLDRARAAAAHLATHTPEAGVRSLADIVNPAVAERVAELEERFNSGQPFDPVFRLPPGRPREWPDT
;
A
#
# COMPACT_ATOMS: atom_id res chain seq x y z
N MET A 1 -42.80 -28.19 32.03
CA MET A 1 -42.58 -27.90 30.61
C MET A 1 -41.41 -26.93 30.54
N ALA A 2 -40.17 -27.43 30.64
CA ALA A 2 -39.29 -27.84 29.53
C ALA A 2 -38.77 -26.62 28.74
N GLN A 3 -37.49 -26.43 28.45
CA GLN A 3 -36.22 -27.14 28.70
C GLN A 3 -35.12 -26.14 28.26
N GLN A 4 -33.96 -26.12 28.93
CA GLN A 4 -32.73 -25.59 28.33
C GLN A 4 -32.33 -26.45 27.13
N PRO A 5 -31.42 -25.95 26.29
CA PRO A 5 -30.28 -26.80 25.97
C PRO A 5 -28.96 -26.15 26.38
N GLU A 6 -28.21 -26.87 27.23
CA GLU A 6 -26.74 -26.88 27.25
C GLU A 6 -26.23 -27.48 25.93
N LEU A 7 -25.09 -27.00 25.42
CA LEU A 7 -23.95 -27.73 24.80
C LEU A 7 -22.88 -26.65 24.51
N ASP A 8 -21.83 -26.51 25.30
CA ASP A 8 -20.64 -27.36 25.46
C ASP A 8 -19.54 -27.15 24.40
N HIS A 9 -18.37 -26.83 24.96
CA HIS A 9 -16.99 -26.82 24.50
C HIS A 9 -16.58 -26.53 23.05
N GLY A 10 -15.69 -25.54 22.95
CA GLY A 10 -14.79 -25.29 21.83
C GLY A 10 -13.81 -24.19 22.17
N GLU A 11 -12.99 -24.41 23.20
CA GLU A 11 -11.79 -23.61 23.45
C GLU A 11 -10.85 -23.64 22.23
N ASP A 12 -10.20 -22.49 22.05
CA ASP A 12 -8.90 -22.30 21.43
C ASP A 12 -8.67 -22.78 19.98
N VAL A 13 -8.80 -21.84 19.05
CA VAL A 13 -7.67 -21.55 18.15
C VAL A 13 -7.54 -20.03 18.01
N SER A 14 -7.00 -19.41 19.06
CA SER A 14 -6.10 -18.29 18.81
C SER A 14 -4.92 -18.89 18.05
N LEU A 15 -4.75 -18.57 16.77
CA LEU A 15 -3.46 -18.59 16.05
C LEU A 15 -3.69 -18.39 14.52
N HIS A 16 -3.09 -17.33 14.00
CA HIS A 16 -2.84 -17.04 12.57
C HIS A 16 -3.92 -16.36 11.70
N ALA A 17 -4.61 -15.35 12.22
CA ALA A 17 -5.27 -14.33 11.38
C ALA A 17 -4.34 -13.18 10.93
N ASP A 18 -3.02 -13.31 11.13
CA ASP A 18 -2.05 -12.24 10.86
C ASP A 18 -1.29 -12.42 9.53
N GLN A 19 -1.53 -13.50 8.76
CA GLN A 19 -0.64 -13.87 7.66
C GLN A 19 -1.28 -14.14 6.29
N ALA A 20 -2.56 -13.87 6.08
CA ALA A 20 -3.14 -13.90 4.73
C ALA A 20 -4.33 -12.95 4.61
N THR A 21 -4.14 -11.74 4.06
CA THR A 21 -5.21 -10.74 3.85
C THR A 21 -5.55 -10.54 2.39
N GLY A 22 -5.87 -11.63 1.68
CA GLY A 22 -6.45 -11.56 0.34
C GLY A 22 -7.98 -11.65 0.37
N ARG A 23 -8.69 -10.54 0.13
CA ARG A 23 -9.78 -10.48 -0.88
C ARG A 23 -10.30 -9.07 -1.19
N SER A 24 -10.16 -8.76 -2.49
CA SER A 24 -10.94 -7.90 -3.40
C SER A 24 -10.76 -6.36 -3.41
N ARG A 25 -10.36 -5.90 -4.60
CA ARG A 25 -10.34 -4.53 -5.11
C ARG A 25 -11.70 -3.85 -4.93
N VAL A 26 -11.76 -2.85 -4.06
CA VAL A 26 -12.70 -1.74 -4.26
C VAL A 26 -12.07 -0.83 -5.32
N ALA A 27 -12.39 -1.08 -6.58
CA ALA A 27 -11.95 -0.23 -7.67
C ALA A 27 -12.46 1.20 -7.44
N GLY A 28 -11.54 2.18 -7.40
CA GLY A 28 -11.88 3.60 -7.51
C GLY A 28 -11.89 4.44 -6.23
N ARG A 29 -11.58 3.89 -5.04
CA ARG A 29 -11.48 4.75 -3.84
C ARG A 29 -10.11 5.42 -3.77
N ARG A 30 -10.04 6.73 -4.04
CA ARG A 30 -8.86 7.55 -3.70
C ARG A 30 -8.69 7.52 -2.19
N VAL A 31 -7.51 7.10 -1.73
CA VAL A 31 -7.19 7.03 -0.30
C VAL A 31 -6.15 8.09 0.00
N GLN A 32 -6.45 8.98 0.96
CA GLN A 32 -5.48 9.94 1.44
C GLN A 32 -4.60 9.26 2.50
N ARG A 33 -3.29 9.24 2.25
CA ARG A 33 -2.26 8.79 3.19
C ARG A 33 -1.14 9.82 3.23
N THR A 34 -0.61 10.07 4.41
CA THR A 34 0.57 10.90 4.59
C THR A 34 1.81 10.08 4.27
N VAL A 35 2.67 10.63 3.43
CA VAL A 35 4.01 10.10 3.14
C VAL A 35 5.03 11.15 3.50
N ASN A 36 6.19 10.71 3.97
CA ASN A 36 7.30 11.60 4.31
C ASN A 36 8.19 11.78 3.07
N PHE A 37 8.65 13.01 2.86
CA PHE A 37 9.58 13.35 1.78
C PHE A 37 10.82 14.02 2.35
N ASP A 38 11.95 13.84 1.66
CA ASP A 38 13.05 14.76 1.79
C ASP A 38 12.61 16.15 1.32
N GLN A 39 12.98 17.18 2.08
CA GLN A 39 12.56 18.57 1.82
C GLN A 39 12.94 19.00 0.40
N GLU A 40 14.16 18.69 -0.04
CA GLU A 40 14.66 19.07 -1.37
C GLU A 40 13.87 18.40 -2.50
N VAL A 41 13.44 17.14 -2.30
CA VAL A 41 12.61 16.42 -3.27
C VAL A 41 11.23 17.07 -3.35
N LEU A 42 10.64 17.40 -2.20
CA LEU A 42 9.33 18.04 -2.14
C LEU A 42 9.34 19.43 -2.81
N ASP A 43 10.34 20.25 -2.54
CA ASP A 43 10.46 21.59 -3.14
C ASP A 43 10.59 21.52 -4.67
N ARG A 44 11.46 20.64 -5.18
CA ARG A 44 11.62 20.44 -6.62
C ARG A 44 10.35 19.92 -7.28
N ALA A 45 9.65 18.98 -6.67
CA ALA A 45 8.40 18.44 -7.20
C ALA A 45 7.30 19.52 -7.23
N ARG A 46 7.22 20.38 -6.22
CA ARG A 46 6.29 21.52 -6.20
C ARG A 46 6.62 22.55 -7.26
N ALA A 47 7.90 22.91 -7.40
CA ALA A 47 8.35 23.83 -8.43
C ALA A 47 8.03 23.29 -9.84
N ALA A 48 8.26 22.00 -10.09
CA ALA A 48 7.92 21.36 -11.34
C ALA A 48 6.41 21.38 -11.60
N ALA A 49 5.59 21.00 -10.61
CA ALA A 49 4.14 21.03 -10.74
C ALA A 49 3.60 22.43 -11.05
N ALA A 50 4.09 23.45 -10.33
CA ALA A 50 3.70 24.83 -10.56
C ALA A 50 4.14 25.32 -11.95
N HIS A 51 5.39 25.06 -12.33
CA HIS A 51 5.91 25.45 -13.63
C HIS A 51 5.12 24.81 -14.78
N LEU A 52 4.88 23.51 -14.73
CA LEU A 52 4.14 22.78 -15.77
C LEU A 52 2.66 23.19 -15.81
N ALA A 53 2.04 23.44 -14.65
CA ALA A 53 0.68 23.95 -14.60
C ALA A 53 0.51 25.30 -15.31
N THR A 54 1.53 26.17 -15.23
CA THR A 54 1.49 27.51 -15.83
C THR A 54 1.97 27.53 -17.28
N HIS A 55 3.05 26.81 -17.60
CA HIS A 55 3.77 26.99 -18.86
C HIS A 55 3.55 25.86 -19.87
N THR A 56 3.10 24.68 -19.43
CA THR A 56 2.98 23.50 -20.29
C THR A 56 1.69 22.75 -19.95
N PRO A 57 0.53 23.34 -20.26
CA PRO A 57 -0.74 22.76 -19.88
C PRO A 57 -0.96 21.36 -20.46
N GLU A 58 -0.41 21.05 -21.62
CA GLU A 58 -0.44 19.75 -22.28
C GLU A 58 0.28 18.64 -21.51
N ALA A 59 1.20 18.97 -20.60
CA ALA A 59 1.88 17.98 -19.76
C ALA A 59 0.93 17.29 -18.76
N GLY A 60 -0.27 17.83 -18.55
CA GLY A 60 -1.28 17.24 -17.65
C GLY A 60 -0.93 17.30 -16.16
N VAL A 61 0.25 17.78 -15.78
CA VAL A 61 0.68 17.92 -14.39
C VAL A 61 0.08 19.19 -13.78
N ARG A 62 -0.73 19.03 -12.72
CA ARG A 62 -1.37 20.13 -11.98
C ARG A 62 -1.18 20.05 -10.48
N SER A 63 -0.76 18.90 -9.98
CA SER A 63 -0.57 18.65 -8.57
C SER A 63 0.61 17.71 -8.33
N LEU A 64 1.06 17.64 -7.08
CA LEU A 64 2.05 16.66 -6.66
C LEU A 64 1.56 15.22 -6.89
N ALA A 65 0.26 14.97 -6.77
CA ALA A 65 -0.31 13.64 -6.98
C ALA A 65 -0.17 13.18 -8.45
N ASP A 66 -0.23 14.11 -9.41
CA ASP A 66 -0.03 13.81 -10.84
C ASP A 66 1.42 13.44 -11.16
N ILE A 67 2.36 13.81 -10.30
CA ILE A 67 3.77 13.39 -10.39
C ILE A 67 3.99 12.07 -9.65
N VAL A 68 3.53 11.99 -8.39
CA VAL A 68 3.86 10.88 -7.49
C VAL A 68 3.14 9.58 -7.87
N ASN A 69 1.85 9.64 -8.23
CA ASN A 69 1.10 8.44 -8.54
C ASN A 69 1.68 7.64 -9.72
N PRO A 70 1.97 8.22 -10.89
CA PRO A 70 2.59 7.47 -11.99
C PRO A 70 4.00 7.01 -11.63
N ALA A 71 4.82 7.84 -10.98
CA ALA A 71 6.18 7.45 -10.58
C ALA A 71 6.20 6.25 -9.62
N VAL A 72 5.26 6.19 -8.67
CA VAL A 72 5.11 5.03 -7.77
C VAL A 72 4.62 3.81 -8.55
N ALA A 73 3.66 3.97 -9.47
CA ALA A 73 3.15 2.87 -10.27
C ALA A 73 4.23 2.25 -11.17
N GLU A 74 5.02 3.08 -11.86
CA GLU A 74 6.16 2.66 -12.68
C GLU A 74 7.19 1.91 -11.83
N ARG A 75 7.55 2.46 -10.67
CA ARG A 75 8.51 1.81 -9.77
C ARG A 75 8.01 0.47 -9.24
N VAL A 76 6.72 0.35 -8.94
CA VAL A 76 6.13 -0.92 -8.52
C VAL A 76 6.19 -1.94 -9.66
N ALA A 77 5.87 -1.54 -10.90
CA ALA A 77 5.96 -2.42 -12.06
C ALA A 77 7.39 -2.96 -12.27
N GLU A 78 8.41 -2.09 -12.16
CA GLU A 78 9.82 -2.52 -12.21
C GLU A 78 10.16 -3.56 -11.13
N LEU A 79 9.62 -3.38 -9.91
CA LEU A 79 9.83 -4.32 -8.81
C LEU A 79 9.10 -5.65 -9.03
N GLU A 80 7.91 -5.62 -9.61
CA GLU A 80 7.16 -6.82 -9.99
C GLU A 80 7.90 -7.62 -11.07
N GLU A 81 8.45 -6.95 -12.08
CA GLU A 81 9.31 -7.58 -13.09
C GLU A 81 10.56 -8.20 -12.46
N ARG A 82 11.25 -7.44 -11.62
CA ARG A 82 12.54 -7.86 -11.06
C ARG A 82 12.42 -8.95 -10.00
N PHE A 83 11.39 -8.90 -9.16
CA PHE A 83 11.29 -9.72 -7.95
C PHE A 83 10.07 -10.63 -7.88
N ASN A 84 9.12 -10.50 -8.82
CA ASN A 84 7.92 -11.31 -8.84
C ASN A 84 7.60 -11.88 -10.23
N SER A 85 8.63 -12.08 -11.07
CA SER A 85 8.48 -12.64 -12.43
C SER A 85 7.48 -11.89 -13.31
N GLY A 86 7.37 -10.58 -13.12
CA GLY A 86 6.39 -9.73 -13.83
C GLY A 86 4.95 -9.93 -13.38
N GLN A 87 4.71 -10.70 -12.32
CA GLN A 87 3.38 -10.83 -11.71
C GLN A 87 3.17 -9.73 -10.66
N PRO A 88 1.93 -9.27 -10.45
CA PRO A 88 1.62 -8.34 -9.37
C PRO A 88 1.89 -8.92 -7.98
N PHE A 89 2.34 -8.09 -7.04
CA PHE A 89 2.47 -8.51 -5.63
C PHE A 89 1.11 -8.75 -4.98
N ASP A 90 1.08 -9.64 -3.98
CA ASP A 90 -0.12 -9.88 -3.19
C ASP A 90 -0.58 -8.60 -2.46
N PRO A 91 -1.88 -8.25 -2.51
CA PRO A 91 -2.38 -7.07 -1.84
C PRO A 91 -2.32 -7.23 -0.33
N VAL A 92 -1.77 -6.24 0.35
CA VAL A 92 -1.72 -6.16 1.82
C VAL A 92 -2.65 -5.06 2.34
N PHE A 93 -3.44 -5.35 3.36
CA PHE A 93 -4.34 -4.36 3.97
C PHE A 93 -3.60 -3.35 4.87
N ARG A 94 -2.46 -3.76 5.43
CA ARG A 94 -1.59 -2.94 6.27
C ARG A 94 -0.14 -3.38 6.07
N LEU A 95 0.75 -2.41 5.89
CA LEU A 95 2.19 -2.70 5.94
C LEU A 95 2.56 -3.13 7.37
N PRO A 96 3.30 -4.23 7.54
CA PRO A 96 3.73 -4.64 8.86
C PRO A 96 4.54 -3.51 9.51
N PRO A 97 4.36 -3.25 10.82
CA PRO A 97 5.20 -2.29 11.52
C PRO A 97 6.65 -2.74 11.37
N GLY A 98 7.52 -1.82 10.97
CA GLY A 98 8.93 -2.10 10.67
C GLY A 98 9.71 -2.52 11.92
N ARG A 99 9.51 -3.75 12.40
CA ARG A 99 10.50 -4.43 13.23
C ARG A 99 11.43 -5.17 12.26
N PRO A 100 12.76 -4.95 12.33
CA PRO A 100 13.70 -5.81 11.61
C PRO A 100 13.45 -7.24 12.07
N ARG A 101 13.15 -8.15 11.12
CA ARG A 101 13.25 -9.58 11.40
C ARG A 101 14.72 -9.85 11.70
N GLU A 102 15.02 -10.07 12.98
CA GLU A 102 16.25 -10.68 13.43
C GLU A 102 16.48 -11.95 12.59
N TRP A 103 17.57 -11.96 11.84
CA TRP A 103 17.99 -13.10 11.05
C TRP A 103 18.38 -14.23 12.02
N PRO A 104 17.86 -15.46 11.87
CA PRO A 104 18.32 -16.55 12.71
C PRO A 104 19.77 -16.89 12.33
N ASP A 105 20.69 -16.70 13.28
CA ASP A 105 22.01 -17.33 13.25
C ASP A 105 21.80 -18.85 12.99
N THR A 106 22.35 -19.34 11.89
CA THR A 106 22.56 -20.77 11.63
C THR A 106 24.05 -21.02 11.56
#